data_AF-A0A6N6K720-F1
#
_entry.id   AF-A0A6N6K720-F1
#
_cell.length_a   1.000
_cell.length_b   1.000
_cell.length_c   1.000
_cell.angle_alpha   90.00
_cell.angle_beta   90.00
_cell.angle_gamma   90.00
#
_symmetry.space_group_name_H-M   'P 1'
#
loop_
_entity.id
_entity.type
_entity.pdbx_description
1 polymer ?
#
loop_
_entity_poly.entity_id
_entity_poly.type
_entity_poly.pdbx_seq_one_letter_code
_entity_poly.pdbx_strand_id
1 'polypeptide(L)'
;MCSQWLAIDPKGLVGERGFDYANIFTNPDFADPARPVVIEPEIFTQRVNIVRETAGIARQRLLMWIIAWCGLSSARFMQEGDSATVPLRVAELAIAELASGSHQL
;
A
#
# COMPACT_ATOMS: atom_id res chain seq x y z
N MET A 1 -0.98 16.76 27.21
CA MET A 1 -1.07 17.35 25.87
C MET A 1 -1.07 16.18 24.89
N CYS A 2 -2.18 15.92 24.19
CA CYS A 2 -2.13 14.97 23.07
C CYS A 2 -1.36 15.64 21.94
N SER A 3 -0.26 15.02 21.51
CA SER A 3 0.47 15.42 20.31
C SER A 3 -0.49 15.41 19.13
N GLN A 4 -0.75 16.57 18.52
CA GLN A 4 -1.63 16.67 17.36
C GLN A 4 -0.84 16.22 16.12
N TRP A 5 -1.35 15.23 15.40
CA TRP A 5 -0.80 14.84 14.11
C TRP A 5 -1.30 15.79 13.03
N LEU A 6 -0.39 16.29 12.18
CA LEU A 6 -0.70 17.12 11.02
C LEU A 6 -0.16 16.44 9.76
N ALA A 7 -1.06 16.10 8.84
CA ALA A 7 -0.67 15.61 7.52
C ALA A 7 -0.17 16.77 6.65
N ILE A 8 0.94 16.56 5.94
CA ILE A 8 1.48 17.50 4.96
C ILE A 8 1.72 16.77 3.63
N ASP A 9 1.51 17.46 2.52
CA ASP A 9 1.98 17.02 1.20
C ASP A 9 3.07 17.99 0.71
N PRO A 10 4.36 17.66 0.89
CA PRO A 10 5.45 18.53 0.44
C PRO A 10 5.62 18.56 -1.07
N LYS A 11 4.99 17.64 -1.83
CA LYS A 11 5.11 17.58 -3.29
C LYS A 11 3.98 18.36 -3.98
N GLY A 12 2.82 18.49 -3.36
CA GLY A 12 1.68 19.25 -3.88
C GLY A 12 1.16 18.70 -5.21
N LEU A 13 1.26 17.39 -5.43
CA LEU A 13 0.86 16.77 -6.68
C LEU A 13 -0.64 16.43 -6.66
N VAL A 14 -1.36 16.81 -7.72
CA VAL A 14 -2.77 16.47 -7.89
C VAL A 14 -2.87 15.23 -8.76
N GLY A 15 -3.52 14.18 -8.24
CA GLY A 15 -3.65 12.89 -8.91
C GLY A 15 -4.95 12.17 -8.59
N GLU A 16 -4.97 10.87 -8.91
CA GLU A 16 -6.10 10.03 -8.57
C GLU A 16 -6.11 9.74 -7.05
N ARG A 17 -7.26 9.98 -6.40
CA ARG A 17 -7.40 9.97 -4.94
C ARG A 17 -7.05 8.64 -4.25
N GLY A 18 -7.17 7.51 -4.94
CA GLY A 18 -6.79 6.19 -4.43
C GLY A 18 -5.28 5.99 -4.33
N PHE A 19 -4.50 6.71 -5.13
CA PHE A 19 -3.04 6.65 -5.07
C PHE A 19 -2.48 7.21 -3.76
N ASP A 20 -3.15 8.19 -3.13
CA ASP A 20 -2.74 8.78 -1.84
C ASP A 20 -2.61 7.75 -0.72
N TYR A 21 -3.28 6.60 -0.86
CA TYR A 21 -3.28 5.52 0.13
C TYR A 21 -2.36 4.37 -0.23
N ALA A 22 -1.76 4.35 -1.42
CA ALA A 22 -0.99 3.19 -1.87
C ALA A 22 0.35 3.04 -1.12
N ASN A 23 1.04 4.16 -0.89
CA ASN A 23 2.35 4.19 -0.25
C ASN A 23 2.34 3.77 1.23
N ILE A 24 1.25 4.00 1.97
CA ILE A 24 1.16 3.59 3.36
C ILE A 24 1.19 2.05 3.50
N PHE A 25 0.88 1.28 2.44
CA PHE A 25 0.99 -0.18 2.45
C PHE A 25 2.42 -0.71 2.36
N THR A 26 3.43 0.14 2.15
CA THR A 26 4.84 -0.30 2.14
C THR A 26 5.71 0.42 3.18
N ASN A 27 5.38 1.68 3.49
CA ASN A 27 6.24 2.57 4.28
C ASN A 27 6.61 2.08 5.69
N PRO A 28 5.74 1.42 6.48
CA PRO A 28 6.13 0.92 7.80
C PRO A 28 7.38 0.04 7.79
N ASP A 29 7.44 -0.94 6.88
CA ASP A 29 8.57 -1.88 6.79
C ASP A 29 9.79 -1.24 6.09
N PHE A 30 9.59 -0.14 5.34
CA PHE A 30 10.69 0.70 4.87
C PHE A 30 11.30 1.55 5.99
N ALA A 31 10.49 1.98 6.96
CA ALA A 31 10.93 2.84 8.06
C ALA A 31 11.61 2.05 9.17
N ASP A 32 11.08 0.87 9.53
CA ASP A 32 11.67 -0.02 10.54
C ASP A 32 11.62 -1.48 10.06
N PRO A 33 12.62 -1.94 9.28
CA PRO A 33 12.66 -3.31 8.78
C PRO A 33 12.74 -4.39 9.86
N ALA A 34 13.10 -4.03 11.11
CA ALA A 34 13.18 -4.99 12.21
C ALA A 34 11.81 -5.36 12.79
N ARG A 35 10.74 -4.66 12.39
CA ARG A 35 9.37 -4.86 12.86
C ARG A 35 8.40 -4.92 11.68
N PRO A 36 8.49 -5.97 10.84
CA PRO A 36 7.64 -6.07 9.66
C PRO A 36 6.17 -6.18 10.06
N VAL A 37 5.33 -5.41 9.39
CA VAL A 37 3.88 -5.35 9.63
C VAL A 37 3.09 -5.34 8.32
N VAL A 38 3.68 -4.87 7.21
CA VAL A 38 2.94 -4.76 5.95
C VAL A 38 2.89 -6.05 5.13
N ILE A 39 3.81 -6.98 5.38
CA ILE A 39 3.90 -8.26 4.67
C ILE A 39 3.07 -9.39 5.30
N GLU A 40 2.50 -9.13 6.49
CA GLU A 40 1.63 -10.06 7.20
C GLU A 40 0.24 -10.10 6.54
N PRO A 41 -0.22 -11.24 5.99
CA PRO A 41 -1.45 -11.33 5.20
C PRO A 41 -2.69 -10.81 5.91
N GLU A 42 -2.90 -11.22 7.16
CA GLU A 42 -4.08 -10.84 7.95
C GLU A 42 -4.10 -9.33 8.23
N ILE A 43 -2.93 -8.76 8.50
CA ILE A 43 -2.77 -7.32 8.71
C ILE A 43 -3.02 -6.57 7.39
N PHE A 44 -2.50 -7.08 6.28
CA PHE A 44 -2.74 -6.51 4.96
C PHE A 44 -4.23 -6.43 4.65
N THR A 45 -4.97 -7.54 4.77
CA THR A 45 -6.42 -7.60 4.55
C THR A 45 -7.18 -6.63 5.47
N GLN A 46 -6.84 -6.62 6.76
CA GLN A 46 -7.46 -5.73 7.73
C GLN A 46 -7.25 -4.25 7.35
N ARG A 47 -6.03 -3.89 6.96
CA ARG A 47 -5.68 -2.51 6.56
C ARG A 47 -6.38 -2.10 5.27
N VAL A 48 -6.51 -3.00 4.29
CA VAL A 48 -7.31 -2.75 3.08
C VAL A 48 -8.74 -2.39 3.46
N ASN A 49 -9.36 -3.12 4.39
CA ASN A 49 -10.74 -2.83 4.82
C ASN A 49 -10.86 -1.48 5.52
N ILE A 50 -9.97 -1.19 6.47
CA ILE A 50 -9.97 0.09 7.22
C ILE A 50 -9.82 1.27 6.26
N VAL A 51 -8.84 1.21 5.35
CA VAL A 51 -8.56 2.30 4.41
C VAL A 51 -9.71 2.47 3.42
N ARG A 52 -10.22 1.37 2.86
CA ARG A 52 -11.39 1.38 1.96
C ARG A 52 -12.58 2.10 2.59
N GLU A 53 -12.91 1.72 3.82
CA GLU A 53 -14.09 2.23 4.55
C GLU A 53 -13.90 3.69 4.94
N THR A 54 -12.74 4.03 5.49
CA THR A 54 -12.43 5.40 5.92
C THR A 54 -12.37 6.37 4.74
N ALA A 55 -11.77 5.93 3.62
CA ALA A 55 -11.60 6.77 2.44
C ALA A 55 -12.80 6.73 1.48
N GLY A 56 -13.75 5.80 1.65
CA GLY A 56 -14.85 5.59 0.71
C GLY A 56 -14.35 5.27 -0.71
N ILE A 57 -13.35 4.39 -0.83
CA ILE A 57 -12.77 3.95 -2.12
C ILE A 57 -13.26 2.52 -2.40
N ALA A 58 -13.55 2.17 -3.66
CA ALA A 58 -13.88 0.79 -4.00
C ALA A 58 -12.68 -0.15 -3.75
N ARG A 59 -12.91 -1.31 -3.14
CA ARG A 59 -11.85 -2.28 -2.78
C ARG A 59 -10.92 -2.59 -3.96
N GLN A 60 -11.52 -2.92 -5.10
CA GLN A 60 -10.79 -3.22 -6.34
C GLN A 60 -9.88 -2.05 -6.77
N ARG A 61 -10.38 -0.82 -6.71
CA ARG A 61 -9.61 0.38 -7.10
C ARG A 61 -8.43 0.60 -6.16
N LEU A 62 -8.63 0.42 -4.84
CA LEU A 62 -7.55 0.51 -3.86
C LEU A 62 -6.46 -0.55 -4.11
N LEU A 63 -6.87 -1.81 -4.31
CA LEU A 63 -5.93 -2.91 -4.59
C LEU A 63 -5.13 -2.66 -5.88
N MET A 64 -5.77 -2.19 -6.96
CA MET A 64 -5.08 -1.83 -8.20
C MET A 64 -4.02 -0.74 -7.99
N TRP A 65 -4.30 0.26 -7.15
CA TRP A 65 -3.31 1.30 -6.83
C TRP A 65 -2.18 0.80 -5.95
N ILE A 66 -2.46 -0.09 -5.00
CA ILE A 66 -1.41 -0.76 -4.22
C ILE A 66 -0.47 -1.53 -5.17
N ILE A 67 -1.02 -2.30 -6.13
CA ILE A 67 -0.24 -3.04 -7.12
C ILE A 67 0.60 -2.08 -7.97
N ALA A 68 0.01 -1.02 -8.50
CA ALA A 68 0.71 -0.03 -9.32
C ALA A 68 1.87 0.64 -8.55
N TRP A 69 1.63 1.03 -7.30
CA TRP A 69 2.67 1.59 -6.42
C TRP A 69 3.79 0.59 -6.16
N CYS A 70 3.45 -0.66 -5.85
CA CYS A 70 4.46 -1.69 -5.61
C CYS A 70 5.30 -1.98 -6.86
N GLY A 71 4.68 -1.99 -8.05
CA GLY A 71 5.41 -2.11 -9.32
C GLY A 71 6.39 -0.95 -9.54
N LEU A 72 5.93 0.29 -9.36
CA LEU A 72 6.78 1.48 -9.46
C LEU A 72 7.93 1.46 -8.44
N SER A 73 7.62 1.16 -7.18
CA SER A 73 8.62 1.08 -6.10
C SER A 73 9.64 -0.02 -6.39
N SER A 74 9.20 -1.20 -6.80
CA SER A 74 10.11 -2.31 -7.12
C SER A 74 11.07 -1.95 -8.26
N ALA A 75 10.55 -1.35 -9.33
CA ALA A 75 11.38 -0.90 -10.46
C ALA A 75 12.46 0.10 -10.01
N ARG A 76 12.10 1.05 -9.13
CA ARG A 76 13.05 2.01 -8.58
C ARG A 76 14.14 1.34 -7.73
N PHE A 77 13.76 0.49 -6.77
CA PHE A 77 14.71 -0.23 -5.91
C PHE A 77 15.67 -1.08 -6.74
N MET A 78 15.16 -1.81 -7.74
CA MET A 78 15.99 -2.62 -8.64
C MET A 78 16.97 -1.79 -9.47
N GLN A 79 16.57 -0.59 -9.92
CA GLN A 79 17.47 0.35 -10.63
C GLN A 79 18.59 0.87 -9.73
N GLU A 80 18.30 1.08 -8.44
CA GLU A 80 19.27 1.55 -7.44
C GLU A 80 20.14 0.40 -6.88
N GLY A 81 19.84 -0.86 -7.23
CA GLY A 81 20.55 -2.05 -6.74
C GLY A 81 20.08 -2.54 -5.38
N ASP A 82 18.98 -1.98 -4.87
CA ASP A 82 18.41 -2.29 -3.56
C ASP A 82 17.40 -3.45 -3.60
N SER A 83 17.09 -3.99 -2.42
CA SER A 83 16.11 -5.07 -2.29
C SER A 83 14.68 -4.60 -2.49
N ALA A 84 13.98 -5.20 -3.47
CA ALA A 84 12.55 -4.99 -3.70
C ALA A 84 11.64 -5.98 -2.93
N THR A 85 12.14 -6.69 -1.92
CA THR A 85 11.39 -7.76 -1.22
C THR A 85 10.05 -7.29 -0.67
N VAL A 86 10.02 -6.15 0.03
CA VAL A 86 8.78 -5.61 0.64
C VAL A 86 7.72 -5.24 -0.40
N PRO A 87 8.00 -4.37 -1.40
CA PRO A 87 6.97 -3.99 -2.37
C PRO A 87 6.53 -5.18 -3.22
N LEU A 88 7.42 -6.12 -3.57
CA LEU A 88 7.01 -7.35 -4.27
C LEU A 88 6.07 -8.20 -3.42
N ARG A 89 6.38 -8.39 -2.14
CA ARG A 89 5.51 -9.18 -1.24
C ARG A 89 4.14 -8.53 -1.05
N VAL A 90 4.07 -7.21 -0.91
CA VAL A 90 2.80 -6.47 -0.83
C VAL A 90 2.01 -6.57 -2.13
N ALA A 91 2.68 -6.53 -3.30
CA ALA A 91 2.03 -6.74 -4.59
C ALA A 91 1.39 -8.13 -4.70
N GLU A 92 2.08 -9.19 -4.26
CA GLU A 92 1.55 -10.55 -4.24
C GLU A 92 0.25 -10.65 -3.43
N LEU A 93 0.24 -10.07 -2.23
CA LEU A 93 -0.96 -10.04 -1.37
C LEU A 93 -2.09 -9.28 -2.06
N ALA A 94 -1.80 -8.13 -2.65
CA ALA A 94 -2.80 -7.32 -3.34
C ALA A 94 -3.40 -8.04 -4.57
N ILE A 95 -2.57 -8.74 -5.34
CA ILE A 95 -2.99 -9.54 -6.50
C ILE A 95 -3.88 -10.71 -6.06
N ALA A 96 -3.48 -11.44 -5.03
CA ALA A 96 -4.26 -12.57 -4.50
C ALA A 96 -5.64 -12.11 -3.98
N GLU A 97 -5.68 -10.98 -3.29
CA GLU A 97 -6.91 -10.38 -2.77
C GLU A 97 -7.83 -9.84 -3.88
N LEU A 98 -7.24 -9.32 -4.96
CA LEU A 98 -7.97 -8.86 -6.13
C LEU A 98 -8.59 -10.02 -6.92
N ALA A 99 -7.86 -11.12 -7.07
CA ALA A 99 -8.34 -12.34 -7.72
C ALA A 99 -9.48 -13.00 -6.92
N SER A 100 -9.34 -13.08 -5.59
CA SER A 100 -10.35 -13.68 -4.71
C SER A 100 -11.71 -12.97 -4.78
N GLY A 101 -11.71 -11.63 -4.90
CA GLY A 101 -12.94 -10.85 -5.07
C GLY A 101 -13.58 -10.96 -6.46
N SER A 102 -12.82 -11.38 -7.47
CA SER A 102 -13.32 -11.57 -8.84
C SER A 102 -14.08 -12.89 -9.01
N HIS A 103 -13.87 -13.86 -8.11
CA HIS A 103 -14.54 -15.16 -8.09
C HIS A 103 -15.87 -15.18 -7.31
N GLN A 104 -16.28 -14.04 -6.72
CA GLN A 104 -17.51 -13.91 -5.92
C GLN A 104 -18.64 -13.15 -6.64
N LEU A 105 -18.47 -12.84 -7.94
CA LEU A 105 -19.46 -12.24 -8.83
C LEU A 105 -19.96 -13.27 -9.84
#